data_AF-A0A1H6N786-F1
#
_entry.id   AF-A0A1H6N786-F1
#
_cell.length_a   1.000
_cell.length_b   1.000
_cell.length_c   1.000
_cell.angle_alpha   90.00
_cell.angle_beta   90.00
_cell.angle_gamma   90.00
#
_symmetry.space_group_name_H-M   'P 1'
#
loop_
_entity.id
_entity.type
_entity.pdbx_description
1 polymer ?
#
loop_
_entity_poly.entity_id
_entity_poly.type
_entity_poly.pdbx_seq_one_letter_code
_entity_poly.pdbx_strand_id
1 'polypeptide(L)'
;MAITEFINRGGTIEMTSKKEPDTHRVPTPTPSEKTLQTAEEYTRKVELLKDLITKGAGISALQYSLKMNKDEIKRMAREQGLKIAHRRPLCPARKYRNTPPAPGSPQDDDVIAGHAMHYAALGYTAQEIAQTLELSVRQVWELAKNYRFELGHQHQESTD
;
A
#
# COMPACT_ATOMS: atom_id res chain seq x y z
N MET A 1 29.18 22.06 48.53
CA MET A 1 29.16 21.01 49.58
C MET A 1 27.74 20.83 50.11
N ALA A 2 26.82 20.27 49.32
CA ALA A 2 25.41 20.09 49.73
C ALA A 2 25.02 18.60 49.83
N ILE A 3 25.68 17.73 49.06
CA ILE A 3 25.38 16.30 49.01
C ILE A 3 25.95 15.57 50.23
N THR A 4 27.10 16.02 50.75
CA THR A 4 27.78 15.42 51.90
C THR A 4 27.04 15.63 53.22
N GLU A 5 26.33 16.75 53.40
CA GLU A 5 25.51 16.97 54.61
C GLU A 5 24.26 16.08 54.65
N PHE A 6 23.67 15.76 53.49
CA PHE A 6 22.49 14.92 53.39
C PHE A 6 22.76 13.46 53.82
N ILE A 7 23.92 12.93 53.44
CA ILE A 7 24.32 11.55 53.77
C ILE A 7 24.63 11.41 55.26
N ASN A 8 25.31 12.39 55.86
CA ASN A 8 25.67 12.36 57.28
C ASN A 8 24.49 12.52 58.24
N ARG A 9 23.35 13.05 57.79
CA ARG A 9 22.10 13.13 58.57
C ARG A 9 21.23 11.87 58.53
N GLY A 10 21.67 10.80 57.86
CA GLY A 10 20.89 9.57 57.73
C GLY A 10 19.66 9.76 56.83
N GLY A 11 19.82 10.47 55.71
CA GLY A 11 18.74 10.68 54.75
C GLY A 11 18.35 9.40 54.01
N THR A 12 17.34 8.70 54.52
CA THR A 12 16.67 7.61 53.80
C THR A 12 15.85 8.21 52.66
N ILE A 13 16.16 7.84 51.41
CA ILE A 13 15.34 8.20 50.24
C ILE A 13 14.17 7.20 50.22
N GLU A 14 13.00 7.61 50.70
CA GLU A 14 11.78 6.83 50.50
C GLU A 14 11.46 6.77 49.00
N MET A 15 11.52 5.55 48.45
CA MET A 15 10.95 5.25 47.14
C MET A 15 9.43 5.39 47.25
N THR A 16 8.84 6.42 46.64
CA THR A 16 7.39 6.52 46.52
C THR A 16 6.86 5.46 45.55
N SER A 17 6.72 4.24 46.06
CA SER A 17 5.81 3.26 45.48
C SER A 17 4.40 3.58 45.95
N LYS A 18 3.54 3.90 44.98
CA LYS A 18 2.10 3.65 44.96
C LYS A 18 1.23 4.47 45.93
N LYS A 19 0.39 5.36 45.37
CA LYS A 19 -0.91 5.66 45.99
C LYS A 19 -1.96 4.77 45.35
N GLU A 20 -2.10 3.58 45.91
CA GLU A 20 -3.30 2.76 45.83
C GLU A 20 -3.61 2.37 47.28
N PRO A 21 -4.76 2.77 47.85
CA PRO A 21 -5.31 2.12 49.02
C PRO A 21 -6.30 1.04 48.56
N ASP A 22 -5.96 -0.20 48.91
CA ASP A 22 -6.83 -1.36 48.87
C ASP A 22 -7.62 -1.47 50.19
N THR A 23 -8.77 -2.14 50.11
CA THR A 23 -9.45 -2.94 51.14
C THR A 23 -10.83 -2.44 51.63
N HIS A 24 -11.85 -3.05 51.01
CA HIS A 24 -13.18 -3.39 51.53
C HIS A 24 -14.10 -2.28 52.05
N ARG A 25 -14.89 -1.75 51.10
CA ARG A 25 -16.34 -1.72 51.25
C ARG A 25 -16.91 -2.08 49.88
N VAL A 26 -17.80 -3.06 49.80
CA VAL A 26 -18.68 -3.20 48.64
C VAL A 26 -19.74 -2.11 48.79
N PRO A 27 -19.74 -1.09 47.92
CA PRO A 27 -20.98 -0.57 47.41
C PRO A 27 -21.05 -0.96 45.93
N THR A 28 -22.12 -1.66 45.61
CA THR A 28 -22.73 -1.80 44.30
C THR A 28 -22.15 -0.84 43.25
N PRO A 29 -21.53 -1.33 42.15
CA PRO A 29 -21.12 -0.45 41.07
C PRO A 29 -22.38 0.19 40.48
N THR A 30 -22.57 1.48 40.75
CA THR A 30 -23.53 2.30 40.03
C THR A 30 -23.09 2.32 38.55
N PRO A 31 -23.92 1.86 37.62
CA PRO A 31 -23.56 1.71 36.20
C PRO A 31 -23.46 3.04 35.44
N SER A 32 -23.30 4.19 36.12
CA SER A 32 -23.52 5.52 35.53
C SER A 32 -22.26 6.31 35.19
N GLU A 33 -21.11 6.06 35.83
CA GLU A 33 -19.87 6.83 35.57
C GLU A 33 -19.09 6.35 34.34
N LYS A 34 -19.10 5.04 34.04
CA LYS A 34 -18.45 4.48 32.84
C LYS A 34 -19.05 5.05 31.55
N THR A 35 -20.33 5.36 31.57
CA THR A 35 -21.08 5.85 30.42
C THR A 35 -20.72 7.30 30.07
N LEU A 36 -20.43 8.14 31.08
CA LEU A 36 -20.03 9.53 30.88
C LEU A 36 -18.60 9.66 30.36
N GLN A 37 -17.65 8.88 30.91
CA GLN A 37 -16.28 8.84 30.41
C GLN A 37 -16.23 8.41 28.94
N THR A 38 -17.06 7.43 28.56
CA THR A 38 -17.15 6.97 27.17
C THR A 38 -17.67 8.06 26.22
N ALA A 39 -18.60 8.91 26.66
CA ALA A 39 -19.15 10.00 25.85
C ALA A 39 -18.13 11.13 25.64
N GLU A 40 -17.40 11.53 26.69
CA GLU A 40 -16.33 12.53 26.58
C GLU A 40 -15.14 12.02 25.77
N GLU A 41 -14.79 10.74 25.92
CA GLU A 41 -13.77 10.12 25.08
C GLU A 41 -14.20 10.07 23.61
N TYR A 42 -15.49 9.84 23.35
CA TYR A 42 -16.02 9.85 21.99
C TYR A 42 -15.92 11.24 21.35
N THR A 43 -16.30 12.30 22.06
CA THR A 43 -16.20 13.67 21.52
C THR A 43 -14.75 14.06 21.24
N ARG A 44 -13.81 13.73 22.15
CA ARG A 44 -12.36 13.92 21.91
C ARG A 44 -11.87 13.17 20.67
N LYS A 45 -12.33 11.92 20.46
CA LYS A 45 -12.00 11.13 19.27
C LYS A 45 -12.59 11.73 18.00
N VAL A 46 -13.78 12.31 18.06
CA VAL A 46 -14.41 13.00 16.91
C VAL A 46 -13.62 14.26 16.52
N GLU A 47 -13.19 15.06 17.49
CA GLU A 47 -12.35 16.24 17.24
C GLU A 47 -11.01 15.85 16.62
N LEU A 48 -10.35 14.83 17.18
CA LEU A 48 -9.10 14.30 16.64
C LEU A 48 -9.29 13.73 15.23
N LEU A 49 -10.40 13.04 14.96
CA LEU A 49 -10.75 12.56 13.62
C LEU A 49 -10.87 13.71 12.61
N LYS A 50 -11.52 14.81 12.99
CA LYS A 50 -11.64 16.01 12.13
C LYS A 50 -10.28 16.60 11.79
N ASP A 51 -9.43 16.81 12.80
CA ASP A 51 -8.08 17.34 12.62
C ASP A 51 -7.24 16.44 11.70
N LEU A 52 -7.22 15.12 11.94
CA LEU A 52 -6.46 14.18 11.11
C LEU A 52 -6.99 14.10 9.67
N ILE A 53 -8.30 14.17 9.46
CA ILE A 53 -8.89 14.19 8.11
C ILE A 53 -8.52 15.49 7.39
N THR A 54 -8.55 16.65 8.06
CA THR A 54 -8.13 17.93 7.43
C THR A 54 -6.65 17.90 7.03
N LYS A 55 -5.81 17.20 7.79
CA LYS A 55 -4.39 16.92 7.47
C LYS A 55 -4.21 15.89 6.35
N GLY A 56 -5.29 15.28 5.85
CA GLY A 56 -5.25 14.28 4.79
C GLY A 56 -4.76 12.90 5.26
N ALA A 57 -4.91 12.58 6.55
CA ALA A 57 -4.54 11.29 7.09
C ALA A 57 -5.34 10.14 6.43
N GLY A 58 -4.64 9.08 6.04
CA GLY A 58 -5.25 7.86 5.54
C GLY A 58 -5.82 6.98 6.65
N ILE A 59 -6.61 5.98 6.27
CA ILE A 59 -7.29 5.06 7.20
C ILE A 59 -6.32 4.41 8.21
N SER A 60 -5.14 3.95 7.77
CA SER A 60 -4.17 3.29 8.67
C SER A 60 -3.63 4.23 9.75
N ALA A 61 -3.39 5.50 9.41
CA ALA A 61 -2.96 6.51 10.38
C ALA A 61 -4.08 6.81 11.39
N LEU A 62 -5.32 6.91 10.91
CA LEU A 62 -6.50 7.09 11.77
C LEU A 62 -6.68 5.91 12.74
N GLN A 63 -6.48 4.68 12.28
CA GLN A 63 -6.56 3.48 13.13
C GLN A 63 -5.52 3.52 14.25
N TYR A 64 -4.28 3.91 13.94
CA TYR A 64 -3.22 4.03 14.94
C TYR A 64 -3.50 5.16 15.95
N SER A 65 -3.86 6.36 15.47
CA SER A 65 -4.08 7.53 16.33
C SER A 65 -5.33 7.41 17.21
N LEU A 66 -6.42 6.86 16.67
CA LEU A 66 -7.69 6.73 17.40
C LEU A 66 -7.78 5.43 18.20
N LYS A 67 -6.89 4.46 17.94
CA LYS A 67 -6.96 3.09 18.47
C LYS A 67 -8.33 2.46 18.23
N MET A 68 -8.86 2.62 17.02
CA MET A 68 -10.20 2.15 16.61
C MET A 68 -10.13 1.29 15.34
N ASN A 69 -11.16 0.48 15.14
CA ASN A 69 -11.28 -0.32 13.92
C ASN A 69 -11.67 0.55 12.72
N LYS A 70 -11.27 0.12 11.52
CA LYS A 70 -11.58 0.81 10.26
C LYS A 70 -13.09 1.05 10.07
N ASP A 71 -13.93 0.09 10.46
CA ASP A 71 -15.38 0.22 10.30
C ASP A 71 -16.00 1.21 11.28
N GLU A 72 -15.46 1.29 12.49
CA GLU A 72 -15.86 2.28 13.48
C GLU A 72 -15.46 3.69 13.04
N ILE A 73 -14.23 3.86 12.54
CA ILE A 73 -13.76 5.13 11.99
C ILE A 73 -14.61 5.56 10.80
N LYS A 74 -15.00 4.64 9.92
CA LYS A 74 -15.94 4.92 8.81
C LYS A 74 -17.33 5.28 9.30
N ARG A 75 -17.83 4.66 10.37
CA ARG A 75 -19.11 4.99 10.99
C ARG A 75 -19.06 6.41 11.57
N MET A 76 -18.05 6.72 12.38
CA MET A 76 -17.83 8.06 12.93
C MET A 76 -17.69 9.13 11.85
N ALA A 77 -16.92 8.85 10.79
CA ALA A 77 -16.77 9.78 9.68
C ALA A 77 -18.10 10.03 8.95
N ARG A 78 -18.94 8.99 8.77
CA ARG A 78 -20.28 9.13 8.17
C ARG A 78 -21.22 9.96 9.04
N GLU A 79 -21.24 9.71 10.35
CA GLU A 79 -22.05 10.51 11.30
C GLU A 79 -21.67 11.99 11.28
N GLN A 80 -20.39 12.30 11.06
CA GLN A 80 -19.88 13.67 11.00
C GLN A 80 -19.86 14.26 9.57
N GLY A 81 -20.31 13.52 8.56
CA GLY A 81 -20.30 13.96 7.15
C GLY A 81 -18.91 14.09 6.51
N LEU A 82 -17.88 13.46 7.07
CA LEU A 82 -16.49 13.58 6.64
C LEU A 82 -16.13 12.48 5.62
N LYS A 83 -15.49 12.86 4.50
CA LYS A 83 -14.95 11.92 3.50
C LYS A 83 -13.48 11.66 3.78
N ILE A 84 -13.13 10.44 4.19
CA ILE A 84 -11.74 10.03 4.37
C ILE A 84 -11.07 9.87 3.01
N ALA A 85 -9.96 10.57 2.79
CA ALA A 85 -9.16 10.45 1.58
C ALA A 85 -8.58 9.02 1.51
N HIS A 86 -9.13 8.21 0.62
CA HIS A 86 -8.54 6.93 0.28
C HIS A 86 -7.40 7.20 -0.69
N ARG A 87 -6.22 7.57 -0.17
CA ARG A 87 -5.02 7.45 -0.99
C ARG A 87 -4.85 5.98 -1.26
N ARG A 88 -5.25 5.53 -2.47
CA ARG A 88 -4.79 4.25 -2.98
C ARG A 88 -3.27 4.31 -2.83
N PRO A 89 -2.64 3.35 -2.13
CA PRO A 89 -1.22 3.13 -2.33
C PRO A 89 -1.07 3.10 -3.83
N LEU A 90 -0.25 4.00 -4.39
CA LEU A 90 0.20 3.88 -5.77
C LEU A 90 0.57 2.41 -5.88
N CYS A 91 -0.23 1.62 -6.60
CA CYS A 91 0.12 0.22 -6.82
C CYS A 91 1.58 0.28 -7.22
N PRO A 92 2.51 -0.42 -6.53
CA PRO A 92 3.83 -0.56 -7.10
C PRO A 92 3.53 -1.19 -8.44
N ALA A 93 3.65 -0.38 -9.49
CA ALA A 93 3.39 -0.82 -10.82
C ALA A 93 4.26 -2.06 -10.93
N ARG A 94 3.66 -3.22 -11.21
CA ARG A 94 4.40 -4.45 -11.50
C ARG A 94 5.18 -4.17 -12.79
N LYS A 95 6.22 -3.35 -12.70
CA LYS A 95 7.13 -2.88 -13.76
C LYS A 95 8.49 -3.54 -13.56
N TYR A 96 8.49 -4.78 -13.09
CA TYR A 96 9.68 -5.62 -12.97
C TYR A 96 9.43 -7.05 -13.47
N ARG A 97 8.48 -7.23 -14.40
CA ARG A 97 8.36 -8.52 -15.11
C ARG A 97 8.26 -8.41 -16.63
N ASN A 98 8.23 -7.20 -17.16
CA ASN A 98 8.46 -6.92 -18.57
C ASN A 98 9.08 -5.52 -18.61
N THR A 99 10.41 -5.44 -18.56
CA THR A 99 11.07 -4.32 -19.23
C THR A 99 11.10 -4.74 -20.70
N PRO A 100 10.15 -4.33 -21.55
CA PRO A 100 10.45 -4.33 -22.97
C PRO A 100 11.68 -3.44 -23.15
N PRO A 101 12.63 -3.77 -24.06
CA PRO A 101 13.61 -2.80 -24.50
C PRO A 101 12.82 -1.53 -24.86
N ALA A 102 13.28 -0.38 -24.36
CA ALA A 102 12.66 0.90 -24.63
C ALA A 102 12.37 0.95 -26.15
N PRO A 103 11.11 1.13 -26.59
CA PRO A 103 10.90 1.36 -28.00
C PRO A 103 11.71 2.62 -28.28
N GLY A 104 12.72 2.46 -29.13
CA GLY A 104 13.18 3.54 -29.96
C GLY A 104 11.96 4.19 -30.60
N SER A 105 12.16 5.39 -31.12
CA SER A 105 11.12 6.16 -31.79
C SER A 105 10.15 5.26 -32.60
N PRO A 106 8.84 5.58 -32.69
CA PRO A 106 7.89 4.78 -33.48
C PRO A 106 8.33 4.55 -34.94
N GLN A 107 9.26 5.36 -35.43
CA GLN A 107 9.94 5.20 -36.70
C GLN A 107 10.82 3.92 -36.78
N ASP A 108 11.42 3.49 -35.66
CA ASP A 108 12.20 2.25 -35.58
C ASP A 108 11.29 1.02 -35.66
N ASP A 109 10.09 1.09 -35.03
CA ASP A 109 9.10 0.00 -35.07
C ASP A 109 8.57 -0.24 -36.50
N ASP A 110 8.40 0.82 -37.30
CA ASP A 110 7.97 0.70 -38.70
C ASP A 110 9.00 -0.04 -39.58
N VAL A 111 10.29 0.24 -39.37
CA VAL A 111 11.38 -0.43 -40.10
C VAL A 111 11.47 -1.91 -39.69
N ILE A 112 11.39 -2.18 -38.38
CA ILE A 112 11.38 -3.53 -37.83
C ILE A 112 10.18 -4.33 -38.33
N ALA A 113 9.00 -3.71 -38.39
CA ALA A 113 7.79 -4.33 -38.94
C ALA A 113 7.95 -4.67 -40.43
N GLY A 114 8.57 -3.78 -41.21
CA GLY A 114 8.89 -4.04 -42.62
C GLY A 114 9.81 -5.26 -42.79
N HIS A 115 10.86 -5.36 -41.97
CA HIS A 115 11.74 -6.53 -41.96
C HIS A 115 11.01 -7.81 -41.54
N ALA A 116 10.22 -7.76 -40.46
CA ALA A 116 9.44 -8.90 -39.99
C ALA A 116 8.44 -9.39 -41.04
N MET A 117 7.77 -8.48 -41.75
CA MET A 117 6.83 -8.79 -42.83
C MET A 117 7.55 -9.42 -44.03
N HIS A 118 8.74 -8.92 -44.41
CA HIS A 118 9.54 -9.51 -45.47
C HIS A 118 9.95 -10.95 -45.14
N TYR A 119 10.43 -11.20 -43.93
CA TYR A 119 10.79 -12.56 -43.49
C TYR A 119 9.56 -13.48 -43.41
N ALA A 120 8.42 -12.97 -42.94
CA ALA A 120 7.18 -13.74 -42.94
C ALA A 120 6.76 -14.14 -44.37
N ALA A 121 6.90 -13.23 -45.36
CA ALA A 121 6.64 -13.53 -46.76
C ALA A 121 7.61 -14.56 -47.36
N LEU A 122 8.84 -14.65 -46.83
CA LEU A 122 9.80 -15.69 -47.17
C LEU A 122 9.51 -17.03 -46.49
N GLY A 123 8.48 -17.11 -45.63
CA GLY A 123 8.06 -18.33 -44.94
C GLY A 123 8.75 -18.56 -43.59
N TYR A 124 9.45 -17.57 -43.06
CA TYR A 124 10.07 -17.67 -41.73
C TYR A 124 9.02 -17.73 -40.63
N THR A 125 9.27 -18.55 -39.63
CA THR A 125 8.44 -18.67 -38.43
C THR A 125 8.64 -17.49 -37.49
N ALA A 126 7.67 -17.25 -36.60
CA ALA A 126 7.77 -16.20 -35.59
C ALA A 126 9.02 -16.33 -34.70
N GLN A 127 9.53 -17.55 -34.49
CA GLN A 127 10.73 -17.80 -33.70
C GLN A 127 12.01 -17.42 -34.45
N GLU A 128 12.10 -17.72 -35.74
CA GLU A 128 13.26 -17.36 -36.57
C GLU A 128 13.32 -15.84 -36.80
N ILE A 129 12.17 -15.20 -36.99
CA ILE A 129 12.08 -13.74 -37.08
C ILE A 129 12.52 -13.09 -35.77
N ALA A 130 12.10 -13.65 -34.63
CA ALA A 130 12.51 -13.17 -33.31
C ALA A 130 14.04 -13.27 -33.13
N GLN A 131 14.66 -14.37 -33.55
CA GLN A 131 16.11 -14.54 -33.49
C GLN A 131 16.85 -13.59 -34.44
N THR A 132 16.33 -13.40 -35.66
CA THR A 132 16.97 -12.57 -36.70
C THR A 132 16.94 -11.07 -36.34
N LEU A 133 15.85 -10.63 -35.72
CA LEU A 133 15.65 -9.23 -35.31
C LEU A 133 16.03 -8.96 -33.85
N GLU A 134 16.58 -9.95 -33.14
CA GLU A 134 16.92 -9.88 -31.71
C GLU A 134 15.73 -9.44 -30.82
N LEU A 135 14.52 -9.86 -31.20
CA LEU A 135 13.27 -9.58 -30.50
C LEU A 135 12.79 -10.80 -29.72
N SER A 136 11.87 -10.58 -28.78
CA SER A 136 11.10 -11.68 -28.20
C SER A 136 10.01 -12.15 -29.16
N VAL A 137 9.69 -13.45 -29.14
CA VAL A 137 8.58 -14.03 -29.93
C VAL A 137 7.28 -13.27 -29.69
N ARG A 138 7.02 -12.86 -28.44
CA ARG A 138 5.86 -12.04 -28.08
C ARG A 138 5.84 -10.68 -28.79
N GLN A 139 6.98 -10.01 -28.92
CA GLN A 139 7.06 -8.74 -29.66
C GLN A 139 6.76 -8.94 -31.15
N VAL A 140 7.25 -10.02 -31.75
CA VAL A 140 6.93 -10.37 -33.14
C VAL A 140 5.41 -10.59 -33.32
N TRP A 141 4.75 -11.26 -32.37
CA TRP A 141 3.28 -11.39 -32.36
C TRP A 141 2.53 -10.07 -32.22
N GLU A 142 3.04 -9.15 -31.40
CA GLU A 142 2.42 -7.82 -31.26
C GLU A 142 2.64 -6.98 -32.51
N LEU A 143 3.81 -7.07 -33.17
CA LEU A 143 4.04 -6.45 -34.48
C LEU A 143 3.08 -7.00 -35.55
N ALA A 144 2.90 -8.32 -35.61
CA ALA A 144 1.94 -8.95 -36.52
C ALA A 144 0.51 -8.43 -36.34
N LYS A 145 0.07 -8.24 -35.10
CA LYS A 145 -1.26 -7.66 -34.80
C LYS A 145 -1.35 -6.17 -35.16
N ASN A 146 -0.32 -5.40 -34.83
CA ASN A 146 -0.31 -3.96 -35.04
C ASN A 146 -0.26 -3.61 -36.54
N TYR A 147 0.50 -4.37 -37.32
CA TYR A 147 0.70 -4.17 -38.76
C TYR A 147 -0.10 -5.14 -39.65
N ARG A 148 -0.93 -6.00 -39.04
CA ARG A 148 -1.85 -6.95 -39.70
C ARG A 148 -1.18 -7.86 -40.75
N PHE A 149 -0.07 -8.48 -40.39
CA PHE A 149 0.56 -9.52 -41.22
C PHE A 149 0.50 -10.89 -40.54
N GLU A 150 0.36 -11.94 -41.35
CA GLU A 150 0.25 -13.32 -40.87
C GLU A 150 1.65 -13.90 -40.61
N LEU A 151 1.80 -14.61 -39.48
CA LEU A 151 3.01 -15.35 -39.15
C LEU A 151 2.79 -16.84 -39.42
N GLY A 152 3.74 -17.47 -40.13
CA GLY A 152 3.71 -18.90 -40.36
C GLY A 152 3.79 -19.67 -39.04
N HIS A 153 2.68 -20.31 -38.64
CA HIS A 153 2.68 -21.32 -37.60
C HIS A 153 3.16 -22.64 -38.19
N GLN A 154 4.47 -22.85 -38.30
CA GLN A 154 4.95 -24.23 -38.44
C GLN A 154 4.86 -24.90 -37.06
N HIS A 155 3.70 -25.48 -36.80
CA HIS A 155 3.65 -26.69 -35.99
C HIS A 155 4.57 -27.69 -36.70
N GLN A 156 5.66 -28.09 -36.05
CA GLN A 156 6.48 -29.20 -36.51
C GLN A 156 5.60 -30.45 -36.63
N GLU A 157 5.03 -30.69 -37.80
CA GLU A 157 4.79 -32.06 -38.27
C GLU A 157 6.12 -32.59 -38.78
N SER A 158 6.98 -32.97 -37.83
CA SER A 158 8.03 -33.95 -38.09
C SER A 158 7.33 -35.30 -38.29
N THR A 159 6.87 -35.54 -39.51
CA THR A 159 6.63 -36.89 -40.01
C THR A 159 7.93 -37.35 -40.68
N ASP A 160 8.74 -38.11 -39.96
CA ASP A 160 9.31 -39.42 -40.31
C ASP A 160 10.41 -39.80 -39.28
#